data_AF-A0A150APS3-F1
#
_entry.id   AF-A0A150APS3-F1
#
_cell.length_a   1.000
_cell.length_b   1.000
_cell.length_c   1.000
_cell.angle_alpha   90.00
_cell.angle_beta   90.00
_cell.angle_gamma   90.00
#
_symmetry.space_group_name_H-M   'P 1'
#
loop_
_entity.id
_entity.type
_entity.pdbx_description
1 polymer ?
#
loop_
_entity_poly.entity_id
_entity_poly.type
_entity_poly.pdbx_seq_one_letter_code
_entity_poly.pdbx_strand_id
1 'polypeptide(L)'
;MAFTACESDSVDPNNGTTPPQNLPSVGDNEVSFTKAANTDPNSEANQDRITDNVWITRGNDGGQIFNIKENSTYSKNSSPVGTEWAVGTVENKDNLTFAPFRTAVKPKEVVGQSLVVHLIQDNIYLNIRFTSWSTSKSGGFAYVRDAVPE
;
A
#
# COMPACT_ATOMS: atom_id res chain seq x y z
N MET A 1 36.94 30.12 -18.98
CA MET A 1 35.91 29.06 -18.90
C MET A 1 34.73 29.66 -18.16
N ALA A 2 33.72 30.09 -18.90
CA ALA A 2 32.48 30.61 -18.36
C ALA A 2 31.43 29.53 -18.53
N PHE A 3 30.77 29.15 -17.44
CA PHE A 3 29.69 28.17 -17.47
C PHE A 3 28.44 28.85 -18.02
N THR A 4 27.97 28.35 -19.16
CA THR A 4 26.66 28.68 -19.75
C THR A 4 25.57 28.11 -18.85
N ALA A 5 24.78 28.99 -18.25
CA ALA A 5 23.46 28.63 -17.71
C ALA A 5 22.44 28.64 -18.86
N CYS A 6 21.62 27.61 -18.95
CA CYS A 6 20.47 27.56 -19.86
C CYS A 6 19.19 27.48 -19.01
N GLU A 7 18.47 28.60 -18.99
CA GLU A 7 17.02 28.73 -18.82
C GLU A 7 16.34 27.95 -20.00
N SER A 8 15.12 27.39 -20.00
CA SER A 8 13.86 27.78 -19.38
C SER A 8 12.86 26.60 -19.48
N ASP A 9 11.76 26.74 -18.74
CA ASP A 9 10.53 25.93 -18.66
C ASP A 9 9.99 25.22 -19.92
N SER A 10 9.38 24.06 -19.67
CA SER A 10 8.19 23.59 -20.40
C SER A 10 7.24 22.91 -19.43
N VAL A 11 6.25 23.68 -18.95
CA VAL A 11 5.07 23.17 -18.25
C VAL A 11 4.03 22.76 -19.30
N ASP A 12 3.71 21.46 -19.34
CA ASP A 12 2.67 20.90 -20.22
C ASP A 12 1.27 21.11 -19.58
N PRO A 13 0.30 21.77 -20.25
CA PRO A 13 -0.90 22.28 -19.58
C PRO A 13 -2.16 21.41 -19.80
N ASN A 14 -2.13 20.09 -19.56
CA ASN A 14 -3.34 19.26 -19.66
C ASN A 14 -3.39 18.08 -18.66
N ASN A 15 -3.90 18.37 -17.44
CA ASN A 15 -4.89 17.63 -16.63
C ASN A 15 -4.75 16.08 -16.54
N GLY A 16 -4.55 15.41 -15.40
CA GLY A 16 -4.93 15.67 -14.01
C GLY A 16 -5.47 14.35 -13.44
N THR A 17 -4.72 13.61 -12.63
CA THR A 17 -4.82 13.68 -11.17
C THR A 17 -3.56 13.04 -10.58
N THR A 18 -2.54 13.84 -10.32
CA THR A 18 -1.57 13.45 -9.30
C THR A 18 -2.30 13.54 -7.95
N PRO A 19 -2.36 12.46 -7.15
CA PRO A 19 -2.86 12.55 -5.79
C PRO A 19 -2.07 13.63 -5.05
N PRO A 20 -2.72 14.45 -4.21
CA PRO A 20 -2.11 15.63 -3.60
C PRO A 20 -0.76 15.29 -2.98
N GLN A 21 0.30 15.91 -3.51
CA GLN A 21 1.71 15.71 -3.12
C GLN A 21 2.07 16.41 -1.79
N ASN A 22 1.08 16.81 -0.99
CA ASN A 22 1.28 17.58 0.24
C ASN A 22 0.74 16.85 1.47
N LEU A 23 0.96 15.53 1.52
CA LEU A 23 0.87 14.76 2.77
C LEU A 23 2.26 14.75 3.43
N PRO A 24 2.35 14.81 4.77
CA PRO A 24 3.63 14.75 5.46
C PRO A 24 4.45 13.55 4.97
N SER A 25 5.66 13.83 4.51
CA SER A 25 6.66 12.83 4.13
C SER A 25 6.93 11.95 5.34
N VAL A 26 6.64 10.65 5.24
CA VAL A 26 6.91 9.74 6.35
C VAL A 26 8.38 9.30 6.27
N GLY A 27 9.29 10.23 6.58
CA GLY A 27 10.74 9.96 6.66
C GLY A 27 11.43 9.54 5.35
N ASP A 28 12.74 9.33 5.44
CA ASP A 28 13.63 9.04 4.29
C ASP A 28 13.63 7.57 3.82
N ASN A 29 12.77 6.71 4.38
CA ASN A 29 12.77 5.27 4.15
C ASN A 29 11.37 4.75 3.79
N GLU A 30 10.94 4.97 2.55
CA GLU A 30 9.71 4.38 2.00
C GLU A 30 10.01 3.18 1.08
N VAL A 31 9.09 2.23 1.03
CA VAL A 31 9.10 1.08 0.11
C VAL A 31 7.90 1.16 -0.82
N SER A 32 8.17 1.16 -2.12
CA SER A 32 7.14 1.08 -3.16
C SER A 32 6.94 -0.35 -3.62
N PHE A 33 5.69 -0.81 -3.66
CA PHE A 33 5.34 -2.12 -4.18
C PHE A 33 4.27 -2.02 -5.26
N THR A 34 4.41 -2.83 -6.31
CA THR A 34 3.42 -2.93 -7.39
C THR A 34 3.27 -4.37 -7.84
N LYS A 35 2.02 -4.82 -7.91
CA LYS A 35 1.64 -6.05 -8.58
C LYS A 35 0.81 -5.70 -9.81
N ALA A 36 1.23 -6.15 -10.99
CA ALA A 36 0.48 -5.95 -12.23
C ALA A 36 -0.83 -6.77 -12.26
N ALA A 37 -1.76 -6.32 -13.09
CA ALA A 37 -3.04 -7.02 -13.30
C ALA A 37 -2.81 -8.41 -13.95
N ASN A 38 -3.60 -9.40 -13.53
CA ASN A 38 -3.60 -10.77 -14.03
C ASN A 38 -2.27 -11.54 -13.87
N THR A 39 -1.34 -11.06 -13.06
CA THR A 39 -0.10 -11.78 -12.73
C THR A 39 -0.34 -12.81 -11.62
N ASP A 40 0.45 -13.88 -11.61
CA ASP A 40 0.33 -14.97 -10.62
C ASP A 40 0.73 -14.51 -9.20
N PRO A 41 -0.19 -14.55 -8.21
CA PRO A 41 0.12 -14.15 -6.82
C PRO A 41 1.13 -15.07 -6.12
N ASN A 42 1.37 -16.29 -6.59
CA ASN A 42 2.33 -17.22 -5.98
C ASN A 42 3.79 -16.91 -6.36
N SER A 43 4.00 -16.14 -7.42
CA SER A 43 5.32 -15.68 -7.81
C SER A 43 5.85 -14.62 -6.84
N GLU A 44 7.09 -14.76 -6.39
CA GLU A 44 7.68 -13.87 -5.35
C GLU A 44 7.66 -12.39 -5.76
N ALA A 45 7.88 -12.10 -7.04
CA ALA A 45 7.82 -10.73 -7.59
C ALA A 45 6.44 -10.06 -7.46
N ASN A 46 5.38 -10.85 -7.20
CA ASN A 46 4.02 -10.37 -6.99
C ASN A 46 3.62 -10.38 -5.51
N GLN A 47 4.58 -10.42 -4.59
CA GLN A 47 4.39 -10.43 -3.14
C GLN A 47 5.24 -9.34 -2.50
N ASP A 48 4.65 -8.51 -1.65
CA ASP A 48 5.44 -7.65 -0.75
C ASP A 48 5.73 -8.41 0.53
N ARG A 49 6.97 -8.88 0.69
CA ARG A 49 7.43 -9.60 1.88
C ARG A 49 7.88 -8.60 2.93
N ILE A 50 6.92 -8.09 3.70
CA ILE A 50 7.16 -7.03 4.69
C ILE A 50 8.00 -7.56 5.86
N THR A 51 7.60 -8.72 6.40
CA THR A 51 8.33 -9.46 7.43
C THR A 51 8.31 -10.96 7.11
N ASP A 52 8.97 -11.78 7.92
CA ASP A 52 8.90 -13.25 7.79
C ASP A 52 7.47 -13.81 7.94
N ASN A 53 6.58 -13.03 8.56
CA ASN A 53 5.20 -13.41 8.89
C ASN A 53 4.15 -12.78 7.97
N VAL A 54 4.47 -11.66 7.29
CA VAL A 54 3.47 -10.90 6.51
C VAL A 54 3.92 -10.66 5.07
N TRP A 55 3.36 -11.42 4.14
CA TRP A 55 3.60 -11.31 2.69
C TRP A 55 2.32 -10.91 1.96
N ILE A 56 2.22 -9.65 1.54
CA ILE A 56 0.99 -9.10 0.97
C ILE A 56 0.91 -9.36 -0.54
N THR A 57 -0.21 -9.93 -1.00
CA THR A 57 -0.54 -10.05 -2.42
C THR A 57 -2.06 -9.98 -2.63
N ARG A 58 -2.51 -10.15 -3.88
CA ARG A 58 -3.92 -10.17 -4.26
C ARG A 58 -4.17 -11.10 -5.44
N GLY A 59 -5.25 -11.88 -5.36
CA GLY A 59 -5.64 -12.85 -6.39
C GLY A 59 -6.38 -12.21 -7.56
N ASN A 60 -6.47 -12.96 -8.66
CA ASN A 60 -7.08 -12.53 -9.93
C ASN A 60 -8.59 -12.85 -10.02
N ASP A 61 -9.19 -13.31 -8.92
CA ASP A 61 -10.64 -13.53 -8.81
C ASP A 61 -11.36 -12.35 -8.12
N GLY A 62 -10.62 -11.25 -7.91
CA GLY A 62 -11.08 -10.07 -7.20
C GLY A 62 -10.91 -10.18 -5.69
N GLY A 63 -11.82 -9.57 -4.94
CA GLY A 63 -11.69 -9.48 -3.49
C GLY A 63 -10.64 -8.46 -3.04
N GLN A 64 -10.04 -8.73 -1.89
CA GLN A 64 -9.09 -7.86 -1.18
C GLN A 64 -7.67 -8.45 -1.18
N ILE A 65 -6.71 -7.69 -0.65
CA ILE A 65 -5.36 -8.18 -0.39
C ILE A 65 -5.36 -9.24 0.72
N PHE A 66 -4.41 -10.15 0.69
CA PHE A 66 -4.24 -11.19 1.70
C PHE A 66 -2.77 -11.48 1.99
N ASN A 67 -2.54 -12.18 3.11
CA ASN A 67 -1.21 -12.58 3.53
C ASN A 67 -0.89 -13.98 2.98
N ILE A 68 -0.15 -14.08 1.88
CA ILE A 68 0.13 -15.38 1.24
C ILE A 68 1.00 -16.30 2.09
N LYS A 69 1.71 -15.75 3.08
CA LYS A 69 2.47 -16.53 4.05
C LYS A 69 1.58 -17.45 4.89
N GLU A 70 0.38 -16.97 5.22
CA GLU A 70 -0.57 -17.64 6.11
C GLU A 70 -1.70 -18.35 5.35
N ASN A 71 -2.11 -17.82 4.19
CA ASN A 71 -3.27 -18.32 3.47
C ASN A 71 -3.13 -18.15 1.95
N SER A 72 -3.61 -19.12 1.16
CA SER A 72 -3.47 -19.11 -0.30
C SER A 72 -4.50 -18.22 -1.04
N THR A 73 -5.55 -17.76 -0.37
CA THR A 73 -6.60 -16.90 -0.95
C THR A 73 -7.23 -15.99 0.10
N TYR A 74 -7.84 -14.89 -0.33
CA TYR A 74 -8.42 -13.91 0.60
C TYR A 74 -9.66 -14.45 1.34
N SER A 75 -9.79 -14.01 2.60
CA SER A 75 -11.01 -14.08 3.41
C SER A 75 -11.58 -12.67 3.57
N LYS A 76 -12.88 -12.53 3.30
CA LYS A 76 -13.57 -11.24 3.34
C LYS A 76 -13.52 -10.55 4.71
N ASN A 77 -13.47 -11.34 5.78
CA ASN A 77 -13.63 -10.85 7.16
C ASN A 77 -12.33 -10.82 7.96
N SER A 78 -11.26 -11.47 7.47
CA SER A 78 -10.03 -11.66 8.24
C SER A 78 -8.74 -11.47 7.45
N SER A 79 -8.79 -11.17 6.16
CA SER A 79 -7.57 -10.88 5.39
C SER A 79 -7.19 -9.39 5.41
N PRO A 80 -5.89 -9.07 5.34
CA PRO A 80 -4.75 -9.98 5.47
C PRO A 80 -4.62 -10.57 6.88
N VAL A 81 -4.33 -11.86 6.98
CA VAL A 81 -4.16 -12.55 8.27
C VAL A 81 -2.88 -12.04 8.93
N GLY A 82 -2.90 -11.88 10.27
CA GLY A 82 -1.79 -11.33 11.04
C GLY A 82 -1.67 -9.81 10.96
N THR A 83 -2.69 -9.12 10.41
CA THR A 83 -2.70 -7.66 10.29
C THR A 83 -4.02 -7.07 10.75
N GLU A 84 -3.95 -5.85 11.28
CA GLU A 84 -5.11 -4.99 11.48
C GLU A 84 -4.82 -3.58 10.96
N TRP A 85 -5.87 -2.87 10.58
CA TRP A 85 -5.78 -1.66 9.77
C TRP A 85 -6.64 -0.55 10.37
N ALA A 86 -6.18 0.68 10.23
CA ALA A 86 -6.95 1.86 10.58
C ALA A 86 -6.73 2.98 9.56
N VAL A 87 -7.72 3.87 9.42
CA VAL A 87 -7.56 5.12 8.64
C VAL A 87 -6.91 6.16 9.54
N GLY A 88 -5.76 6.69 9.12
CA GLY A 88 -4.98 7.64 9.93
C GLY A 88 -3.49 7.59 9.61
N THR A 89 -2.68 7.99 10.59
CA THR A 89 -1.22 7.98 10.54
C THR A 89 -0.64 7.33 11.80
N VAL A 90 0.56 6.75 11.71
CA VAL A 90 1.24 6.08 12.84
C VAL A 90 1.44 7.01 14.03
N GLU A 91 1.66 8.30 13.80
CA GLU A 91 1.75 9.33 14.84
C GLU A 91 0.51 9.39 15.75
N ASN A 92 -0.66 9.06 15.19
CA ASN A 92 -1.94 9.08 15.90
C ASN A 92 -2.44 7.68 16.29
N LYS A 93 -1.64 6.62 16.11
CA LYS A 93 -2.05 5.22 16.27
C LYS A 93 -2.80 4.91 17.57
N ASP A 94 -2.41 5.57 18.67
CA ASP A 94 -2.99 5.33 20.01
C ASP A 94 -4.45 5.82 20.12
N ASN A 95 -4.90 6.63 19.16
CA ASN A 95 -6.29 7.12 19.04
C ASN A 95 -7.05 6.46 17.89
N LEU A 96 -6.44 5.52 17.17
CA LEU A 96 -7.06 4.85 16.03
C LEU A 96 -7.81 3.59 16.47
N THR A 97 -8.89 3.27 15.74
CA THR A 97 -9.59 1.99 15.89
C THR A 97 -9.11 1.03 14.81
N PHE A 98 -8.36 0.01 15.22
CA PHE A 98 -7.89 -1.03 14.32
C PHE A 98 -8.97 -2.09 14.07
N ALA A 99 -9.07 -2.52 12.81
CA ALA A 99 -10.03 -3.50 12.36
C ALA A 99 -9.48 -4.30 11.16
N PRO A 100 -10.11 -5.41 10.76
CA PRO A 100 -9.76 -6.08 9.51
C PRO A 100 -9.80 -5.12 8.31
N PHE A 101 -8.91 -5.30 7.33
CA PHE A 101 -8.73 -4.37 6.20
C PHE A 101 -10.04 -3.89 5.56
N ARG A 102 -10.94 -4.82 5.22
CA ARG A 102 -12.22 -4.51 4.55
C ARG A 102 -13.23 -3.76 5.44
N THR A 103 -13.05 -3.87 6.75
CA THR A 103 -13.84 -3.15 7.75
C THR A 103 -13.31 -1.74 7.91
N ALA A 104 -11.99 -1.59 8.01
CA ALA A 104 -11.31 -0.29 8.11
C ALA A 104 -11.51 0.56 6.86
N VAL A 105 -11.39 -0.04 5.67
CA VAL A 105 -11.51 0.66 4.39
C VAL A 105 -12.09 -0.26 3.31
N LYS A 106 -12.95 0.28 2.44
CA LYS A 106 -13.43 -0.51 1.30
C LYS A 106 -12.30 -0.64 0.28
N PRO A 107 -11.97 -1.86 -0.19
CA PRO A 107 -10.83 -2.05 -1.11
C PRO A 107 -10.91 -1.22 -2.39
N LYS A 108 -12.11 -0.88 -2.88
CA LYS A 108 -12.31 -0.04 -4.06
C LYS A 108 -12.12 1.46 -3.80
N GLU A 109 -12.14 1.87 -2.54
CA GLU A 109 -12.06 3.27 -2.08
C GLU A 109 -10.75 3.51 -1.31
N VAL A 110 -9.81 2.56 -1.39
CA VAL A 110 -8.56 2.59 -0.62
C VAL A 110 -7.54 3.57 -1.19
N VAL A 111 -7.61 3.85 -2.50
CA VAL A 111 -6.68 4.76 -3.17
C VAL A 111 -6.88 6.18 -2.66
N GLY A 112 -5.79 6.83 -2.25
CA GLY A 112 -5.82 8.19 -1.70
C GLY A 112 -6.10 8.27 -0.19
N GLN A 113 -6.35 7.15 0.49
CA GLN A 113 -6.49 7.11 1.94
C GLN A 113 -5.13 6.93 2.62
N SER A 114 -4.93 7.63 3.75
CA SER A 114 -3.85 7.34 4.68
C SER A 114 -4.27 6.21 5.60
N LEU A 115 -3.50 5.13 5.62
CA LEU A 115 -3.76 3.98 6.46
C LEU A 115 -2.56 3.71 7.36
N VAL A 116 -2.86 3.11 8.51
CA VAL A 116 -1.88 2.45 9.36
C VAL A 116 -2.16 0.97 9.33
N VAL A 117 -1.13 0.19 9.03
CA VAL A 117 -1.15 -1.27 9.23
C VAL A 117 -0.38 -1.61 10.49
N HIS A 118 -0.99 -2.41 11.35
CA HIS A 118 -0.32 -3.04 12.48
C HIS A 118 -0.07 -4.52 12.15
N LEU A 119 1.20 -4.90 12.11
CA LEU A 119 1.64 -6.29 11.97
C LEU A 119 1.63 -6.92 13.36
N ILE A 120 0.61 -7.73 13.65
CA ILE A 120 0.25 -8.11 15.03
C ILE A 120 1.38 -8.91 15.71
N GLN A 121 1.99 -9.85 15.00
CA GLN A 121 3.01 -10.73 15.58
C GLN A 121 4.33 -10.00 15.81
N ASP A 122 4.69 -9.09 14.89
CA ASP A 122 5.95 -8.34 14.97
C ASP A 122 5.79 -7.05 15.82
N ASN A 123 4.55 -6.66 16.16
CA ASN A 123 4.18 -5.43 16.86
C ASN A 123 4.76 -4.17 16.19
N ILE A 124 4.65 -4.13 14.85
CA ILE A 124 5.16 -3.03 14.01
C ILE A 124 3.98 -2.27 13.41
N TYR A 125 4.05 -0.94 13.46
CA TYR A 125 3.06 -0.04 12.87
C TYR A 125 3.70 0.71 11.70
N LEU A 126 3.12 0.60 10.51
CA LEU A 126 3.62 1.26 9.31
C LEU A 126 2.52 2.14 8.71
N ASN A 127 2.89 3.33 8.23
CA ASN A 127 2.02 4.06 7.32
C ASN A 127 2.03 3.35 5.97
N ILE A 128 0.87 3.33 5.32
CA ILE A 128 0.68 2.72 4.01
C ILE A 128 -0.38 3.47 3.23
N ARG A 129 -0.11 3.72 1.95
CA ARG A 129 -1.00 4.45 1.05
C ARG A 129 -1.06 3.74 -0.30
N PHE A 130 -2.27 3.33 -0.69
CA PHE A 130 -2.50 2.75 -2.00
C PHE A 130 -2.49 3.82 -3.08
N THR A 131 -1.68 3.59 -4.11
CA THR A 131 -1.54 4.46 -5.29
C THR A 131 -2.34 3.93 -6.47
N SER A 132 -2.63 2.62 -6.51
CA SER A 132 -3.52 2.03 -7.51
C SER A 132 -4.29 0.83 -6.97
N TRP A 133 -5.48 0.62 -7.51
CA TRP A 133 -6.30 -0.56 -7.26
C TRP A 133 -7.02 -0.97 -8.54
N SER A 134 -6.67 -2.12 -9.10
CA SER A 134 -7.30 -2.59 -10.34
C SER A 134 -8.74 -3.02 -10.14
N THR A 135 -9.55 -2.76 -11.17
CA THR A 135 -10.96 -3.14 -11.25
C THR A 135 -11.12 -4.48 -11.99
N SER A 136 -12.37 -4.91 -12.20
CA SER A 136 -12.71 -6.11 -12.99
C SER A 136 -12.02 -7.40 -12.54
N LYS A 137 -11.83 -7.54 -11.22
CA LYS A 137 -11.24 -8.72 -10.56
C LYS A 137 -9.77 -9.01 -10.90
N SER A 138 -9.11 -8.15 -11.67
CA SER A 138 -7.77 -8.41 -12.23
C SER A 138 -6.60 -8.42 -11.24
N GLY A 139 -6.81 -8.25 -9.92
CA GLY A 139 -5.80 -8.51 -8.90
C GLY A 139 -4.60 -7.56 -8.82
N GLY A 140 -4.44 -6.62 -9.74
CA GLY A 140 -3.39 -5.60 -9.69
C GLY A 140 -3.64 -4.55 -8.59
N PHE A 141 -2.57 -4.07 -7.98
CA PHE A 141 -2.58 -2.97 -7.01
C PHE A 141 -1.16 -2.42 -6.82
N ALA A 142 -1.06 -1.22 -6.26
CA ALA A 142 0.21 -0.64 -5.84
C ALA A 142 0.01 0.20 -4.59
N TYR A 143 1.05 0.25 -3.76
CA TYR A 143 1.10 1.13 -2.60
C TYR A 143 2.53 1.57 -2.32
N VAL A 144 2.63 2.60 -1.49
CA VAL A 144 3.85 3.01 -0.81
C VAL A 144 3.63 2.82 0.67
N ARG A 145 4.64 2.32 1.38
CA ARG A 145 4.62 2.13 2.83
C ARG A 145 5.94 2.55 3.46
N ASP A 146 5.94 2.69 4.77
CA ASP A 146 7.19 2.84 5.53
C ASP A 146 8.04 1.57 5.43
N ALA A 147 9.37 1.74 5.45
CA ALA A 147 10.29 0.65 5.68
C ALA A 147 10.10 0.07 7.08
N VAL A 148 10.41 -1.23 7.23
CA VAL A 148 10.42 -1.86 8.54
C VAL A 148 11.60 -1.30 9.34
N PRO A 149 11.40 -0.83 10.58
CA PRO A 149 12.51 -0.42 11.43
C PRO A 149 13.43 -1.61 11.74
N GLU A 150 14.74 -1.42 11.60
CA GLU A 150 15.79 -2.39 11.96
C GLU A 150 15.88 -2.65 13.47
#